data_AF-A0A932VZD6-F1
#
_entry.id   AF-A0A932VZD6-F1
#
_cell.length_a   1.000
_cell.length_b   1.000
_cell.length_c   1.000
_cell.angle_alpha   90.00
_cell.angle_beta   90.00
_cell.angle_gamma   90.00
#
_symmetry.space_group_name_H-M   'P 1'
#
loop_
_entity.id
_entity.type
_entity.pdbx_description
1 polymer ?
#
loop_
_entity_poly.entity_id
_entity_poly.type
_entity_poly.pdbx_seq_one_letter_code
_entity_poly.pdbx_strand_id
1 'polypeptide(L)'
;MANKLMVHEQEAIRNLTELGWGIRRIARELKVSRNTVRNYVRTLEPPDPGPVSEEILKSATVALPGSGIQTDPLSTAGNTGRQSLCFLHDKLILKKVETGLSAQRIYQDLRLENAFAGSYQSVKRYVHKLRQTNPELVQRIEVQPGEEVQVDFGAGPYLARADGKKNKTWIFRIVLSHSRKAYSEAVLRQDTETFLRCLENAFRHFGGGTLTINLDNLKAAVLKADWADPQLNPKLIDFARHYGTTVLPCLPRVPEHKGKVESSVKYVKNNALAGRKFATLAEVNQFLLNWEKTVADVRIHGTTKCQVTERFNLERPFLTRLPDTLFPCFQEAPRTVHRDGHVEVAKAYYHVPPEYLRREVWVRFDSREIRIFIPDKEGALQQIQVHRRLQPGQFTNPRGIGGGHGSLQANLDYWLKRACNLGSSCQLWARAVATHRGIGGMRTLMGLVGLTERHSFPAVNQACERASARGTWRLRDVKALLAVKEIQTQITFEEHHPLVRNLSEYGLFVQKQIQNS
;
A
#
# COMPACT_ATOMS: atom_id res chain seq x y z
N MET A 1 -47.98 -20.69 -12.73
CA MET A 1 -49.35 -21.23 -12.77
C MET A 1 -50.28 -20.11 -13.25
N ALA A 2 -50.91 -20.27 -14.42
CA ALA A 2 -51.81 -19.26 -14.96
C ALA A 2 -53.14 -19.27 -14.18
N ASN A 3 -53.54 -18.13 -13.62
CA ASN A 3 -54.86 -17.95 -13.00
C ASN A 3 -55.95 -18.23 -14.04
N LYS A 4 -56.50 -19.45 -14.06
CA LYS A 4 -57.69 -19.80 -14.82
C LYS A 4 -58.90 -19.23 -14.09
N LEU A 5 -59.75 -18.49 -14.80
CA LEU A 5 -61.05 -18.02 -14.30
C LEU A 5 -61.93 -19.23 -13.93
N MET A 6 -62.74 -19.08 -12.89
CA MET A 6 -63.72 -20.10 -12.52
C MET A 6 -64.79 -20.21 -13.62
N VAL A 7 -65.40 -21.39 -13.77
CA VAL A 7 -66.37 -21.68 -14.85
C VAL A 7 -67.52 -20.67 -14.89
N HIS A 8 -68.04 -20.27 -13.73
CA HIS A 8 -69.11 -19.27 -13.63
C HIS A 8 -68.70 -17.87 -14.13
N GLU A 9 -67.43 -17.48 -13.97
CA GLU A 9 -66.92 -16.19 -14.48
C GLU A 9 -66.80 -16.22 -16.01
N GLN A 10 -66.49 -17.38 -16.60
CA GLN A 10 -66.42 -17.57 -18.05
C GLN A 10 -67.82 -17.49 -18.69
N GLU A 11 -68.81 -18.15 -18.08
CA GLU A 11 -70.21 -18.08 -18.51
C GLU A 11 -70.79 -16.66 -18.35
N ALA A 12 -70.46 -15.97 -17.25
CA ALA A 12 -70.85 -14.58 -17.07
C ALA A 12 -70.26 -13.65 -18.15
N ILE A 13 -69.00 -13.85 -18.54
CA ILE A 13 -68.38 -13.10 -19.64
C ILE A 13 -69.10 -13.37 -20.97
N ARG A 14 -69.44 -14.64 -21.26
CA ARG A 14 -70.18 -15.01 -22.48
C ARG A 14 -71.56 -14.33 -22.53
N ASN A 15 -72.37 -14.49 -21.49
CA ASN A 15 -73.73 -13.93 -21.43
C ASN A 15 -73.72 -12.39 -21.51
N LEU A 16 -72.79 -11.71 -20.84
CA LEU A 16 -72.70 -10.24 -20.89
C LEU A 16 -72.22 -9.73 -22.25
N THR A 17 -71.41 -10.52 -22.97
CA THR A 17 -70.97 -10.19 -24.33
C THR A 17 -72.11 -10.36 -25.32
N GLU A 18 -72.92 -11.41 -25.20
CA GLU A 18 -74.15 -11.62 -26.01
C GLU A 18 -75.17 -10.50 -25.78
N LEU A 19 -75.25 -9.95 -24.56
CA LEU A 19 -76.04 -8.76 -24.24
C LEU A 19 -75.45 -7.44 -24.77
N GLY A 20 -74.35 -7.48 -25.53
CA GLY A 20 -73.73 -6.32 -26.17
C GLY A 20 -72.90 -5.42 -25.24
N TRP A 21 -72.50 -5.90 -24.06
CA TRP A 21 -71.73 -5.08 -23.12
C TRP A 21 -70.27 -4.93 -23.59
N GLY A 22 -69.75 -3.70 -23.55
CA GLY A 22 -68.35 -3.45 -23.89
C GLY A 22 -67.36 -4.04 -22.88
N ILE A 23 -66.21 -4.52 -23.37
CA ILE A 23 -65.14 -5.20 -22.59
C ILE A 23 -64.76 -4.46 -21.30
N ARG A 24 -64.70 -3.11 -21.32
CA ARG A 24 -64.35 -2.31 -20.14
C ARG A 24 -65.40 -2.35 -19.03
N ARG A 25 -66.68 -2.50 -19.40
CA ARG A 25 -67.82 -2.60 -18.48
C ARG A 25 -67.85 -3.99 -17.84
N ILE A 26 -67.71 -5.04 -18.65
CA ILE A 26 -67.65 -6.44 -18.18
C ILE A 26 -66.50 -6.64 -17.18
N ALA A 27 -65.31 -6.11 -17.49
CA ALA A 27 -64.15 -6.19 -16.60
C ALA A 27 -64.36 -5.49 -15.25
N ARG A 28 -65.17 -4.42 -15.21
CA ARG A 28 -65.48 -3.68 -13.98
C ARG A 28 -66.46 -4.45 -13.10
N GLU A 29 -67.50 -5.00 -13.71
CA GLU A 29 -68.59 -5.68 -12.99
C GLU A 29 -68.15 -7.03 -12.43
N LEU A 30 -67.37 -7.78 -13.21
CA LEU A 30 -66.84 -9.08 -12.79
C LEU A 30 -65.53 -8.97 -12.00
N LYS A 31 -64.97 -7.77 -11.84
CA LYS A 31 -63.66 -7.52 -11.20
C LYS A 31 -62.50 -8.34 -11.81
N VAL A 32 -62.57 -8.61 -13.11
CA VAL A 32 -61.57 -9.38 -13.88
C VAL A 32 -60.73 -8.44 -14.74
N SER A 33 -59.47 -8.80 -15.03
CA SER A 33 -58.60 -7.99 -15.89
C SER A 33 -59.17 -7.82 -17.31
N ARG A 34 -59.02 -6.62 -17.89
CA ARG A 34 -59.48 -6.31 -19.26
C ARG A 34 -58.85 -7.22 -20.32
N ASN A 35 -57.61 -7.66 -20.10
CA ASN A 35 -56.92 -8.56 -21.02
C ASN A 35 -57.52 -9.98 -20.97
N THR A 36 -57.95 -10.41 -19.79
CA THR A 36 -58.62 -11.71 -19.62
C THR A 36 -59.99 -11.71 -20.31
N VAL A 37 -60.82 -10.69 -20.09
CA VAL A 37 -62.11 -10.55 -20.80
C VAL A 37 -61.91 -10.52 -22.31
N ARG A 38 -60.93 -9.75 -22.82
CA ARG A 38 -60.62 -9.70 -24.26
C ARG A 38 -60.24 -11.06 -24.84
N ASN A 39 -59.45 -11.84 -24.11
CA ASN A 39 -59.02 -13.17 -24.59
C ASN A 39 -60.21 -14.13 -24.67
N TYR A 40 -61.12 -14.11 -23.69
CA TYR A 40 -62.31 -14.96 -23.70
C TYR A 40 -63.32 -14.53 -24.78
N VAL A 41 -63.52 -13.23 -25.02
CA VAL A 41 -64.37 -12.77 -26.12
C VAL A 41 -63.85 -13.22 -27.49
N ARG A 42 -62.52 -13.17 -27.70
CA ARG A 42 -61.90 -13.66 -28.95
C ARG A 42 -62.08 -15.15 -29.19
N THR A 43 -62.18 -15.95 -28.13
CA THR A 43 -62.46 -17.39 -28.27
C THR A 43 -63.93 -17.71 -28.55
N LEU A 44 -64.83 -16.71 -28.50
CA LEU A 44 -66.27 -16.86 -28.79
C LEU A 44 -66.62 -16.49 -30.24
N GLU A 45 -65.75 -15.77 -30.95
CA GLU A 45 -65.94 -15.44 -32.37
C GLU A 45 -65.46 -16.61 -33.25
N PRO A 46 -66.26 -17.13 -34.20
CA PRO A 46 -65.80 -18.13 -35.15
C PRO A 46 -64.78 -17.53 -36.13
N PRO A 47 -63.81 -18.31 -36.64
CA PRO A 47 -62.82 -17.83 -37.59
C PRO A 47 -63.47 -17.50 -38.95
N ASP A 48 -63.10 -16.35 -39.52
CA ASP A 48 -63.51 -15.91 -40.87
C ASP A 48 -63.12 -16.95 -41.94
N PRO A 49 -63.98 -17.20 -42.95
CA PRO A 49 -63.65 -18.11 -44.05
C PRO A 49 -62.76 -17.40 -45.09
N GLY A 50 -61.46 -17.68 -45.05
CA GLY A 50 -60.55 -17.42 -46.18
C GLY A 50 -60.72 -18.44 -47.30
N PRO A 51 -60.39 -18.11 -48.57
CA PRO A 51 -60.83 -18.88 -49.72
C PRO A 51 -60.10 -20.22 -49.85
N VAL A 52 -60.87 -21.21 -50.29
CA VAL A 52 -60.46 -22.58 -50.62
C VAL A 52 -59.80 -22.60 -51.99
N SER A 53 -58.66 -23.27 -52.09
CA SER A 53 -58.21 -23.90 -53.34
C SER A 53 -57.69 -25.30 -53.01
N GLU A 54 -58.45 -26.30 -53.43
CA GLU A 54 -58.06 -27.70 -53.46
C GLU A 54 -57.03 -27.93 -54.57
N GLU A 55 -55.90 -28.58 -54.27
CA GLU A 55 -55.27 -29.50 -55.21
C GLU A 55 -54.40 -30.55 -54.47
N ILE A 56 -55.01 -31.74 -54.34
CA ILE A 56 -54.46 -33.08 -54.62
C ILE A 56 -53.27 -33.60 -53.79
N LEU A 57 -53.66 -34.53 -52.90
CA LEU A 57 -52.93 -35.71 -52.43
C LEU A 57 -52.03 -36.35 -53.52
N LYS A 58 -50.75 -36.59 -53.23
CA LYS A 58 -50.05 -37.82 -53.64
C LYS A 58 -48.78 -38.13 -52.83
N SER A 59 -48.74 -39.38 -52.38
CA SER A 59 -47.62 -40.20 -51.91
C SER A 59 -47.11 -39.99 -50.48
N ALA A 60 -47.46 -41.00 -49.67
CA ALA A 60 -46.80 -41.37 -48.43
C ALA A 60 -45.56 -42.23 -48.73
N THR A 61 -44.44 -41.93 -48.07
CA THR A 61 -43.38 -42.91 -47.82
C THR A 61 -42.89 -42.74 -46.39
N VAL A 62 -42.83 -43.86 -45.68
CA VAL A 62 -42.50 -44.03 -44.26
C VAL A 62 -41.02 -43.73 -43.97
N ALA A 63 -40.78 -43.28 -42.74
CA ALA A 63 -39.58 -42.67 -42.16
C ALA A 63 -38.40 -43.59 -41.81
N LEU A 64 -37.20 -43.00 -41.64
CA LEU A 64 -36.32 -43.05 -40.44
C LEU A 64 -35.08 -42.11 -40.64
N PRO A 65 -34.35 -41.69 -39.58
CA PRO A 65 -34.06 -40.28 -39.32
C PRO A 65 -32.56 -39.95 -39.37
N GLY A 66 -32.22 -38.77 -39.90
CA GLY A 66 -30.85 -38.26 -39.86
C GLY A 66 -30.79 -36.77 -40.18
N SER A 67 -30.36 -35.99 -39.18
CA SER A 67 -29.82 -34.62 -39.29
C SER A 67 -30.68 -33.57 -40.01
N GLY A 68 -31.34 -32.72 -39.23
CA GLY A 68 -31.89 -31.45 -39.72
C GLY A 68 -32.23 -30.53 -38.55
N ILE A 69 -31.35 -29.57 -38.29
CA ILE A 69 -31.51 -28.50 -37.30
C ILE A 69 -32.84 -27.78 -37.56
N GLN A 70 -33.83 -27.99 -36.70
CA GLN A 70 -35.04 -27.17 -36.65
C GLN A 70 -34.73 -25.88 -35.90
N THR A 71 -34.55 -24.79 -36.64
CA THR A 71 -34.71 -23.44 -36.08
C THR A 71 -36.19 -23.09 -36.15
N ASP A 72 -36.85 -23.08 -34.99
CA ASP A 72 -38.19 -22.50 -34.84
C ASP A 72 -38.19 -21.02 -35.26
N PRO A 73 -39.03 -20.60 -36.22
CA PRO A 73 -39.25 -19.19 -36.48
C PRO A 73 -40.24 -18.64 -35.45
N LEU A 74 -39.71 -18.05 -34.37
CA LEU A 74 -40.46 -17.12 -33.53
C LEU A 74 -40.84 -15.90 -34.38
N SER A 75 -42.02 -15.99 -34.98
CA SER A 75 -42.78 -14.89 -35.56
C SER A 75 -42.85 -13.74 -34.56
N THR A 76 -42.10 -12.67 -34.83
CA THR A 76 -42.31 -11.39 -34.16
C THR A 76 -43.31 -10.61 -35.00
N ALA A 77 -44.53 -10.47 -34.49
CA ALA A 77 -45.55 -9.62 -35.08
C ALA A 77 -44.99 -8.22 -35.38
N GLY A 78 -45.16 -7.77 -36.62
CA GLY A 78 -44.62 -6.52 -37.15
C GLY A 78 -44.95 -5.31 -36.27
N ASN A 79 -43.91 -4.68 -35.77
CA ASN A 79 -43.98 -3.40 -35.08
C ASN A 79 -44.13 -2.29 -36.14
N THR A 80 -45.36 -2.01 -36.59
CA THR A 80 -45.68 -0.85 -37.44
C THR A 80 -45.73 0.43 -36.59
N GLY A 81 -44.62 0.72 -35.90
CA GLY A 81 -44.40 2.02 -35.28
C GLY A 81 -44.16 3.10 -36.34
N ARG A 82 -44.60 4.33 -36.07
CA ARG A 82 -44.34 5.53 -36.88
C ARG A 82 -42.84 5.62 -37.19
N GLN A 83 -42.47 5.61 -38.48
CA GLN A 83 -41.06 5.70 -38.88
C GLN A 83 -40.43 6.97 -38.29
N SER A 84 -39.26 6.82 -37.66
CA SER A 84 -38.54 7.96 -37.09
C SER A 84 -38.21 8.96 -38.20
N LEU A 85 -38.35 10.26 -37.95
CA LEU A 85 -37.88 11.31 -38.87
C LEU A 85 -36.38 11.16 -39.20
N CYS A 86 -35.61 10.46 -38.36
CA CYS A 86 -34.20 10.14 -38.61
C CYS A 86 -34.00 9.17 -39.78
N PHE A 87 -35.02 8.38 -40.14
CA PHE A 87 -34.95 7.42 -41.25
C PHE A 87 -34.73 8.12 -42.59
N LEU A 88 -35.31 9.30 -42.79
CA LEU A 88 -35.12 10.11 -44.01
C LEU A 88 -33.66 10.59 -44.19
N HIS A 89 -32.90 10.65 -43.10
CA HIS A 89 -31.50 11.06 -43.08
C HIS A 89 -30.55 9.90 -42.74
N ASP A 90 -31.01 8.64 -42.87
CA ASP A 90 -30.26 7.46 -42.43
C ASP A 90 -28.84 7.40 -43.00
N LYS A 91 -28.69 7.56 -44.32
CA LYS A 91 -27.38 7.54 -45.01
C LYS A 91 -26.43 8.65 -44.51
N LEU A 92 -26.97 9.83 -44.20
CA LEU A 92 -26.19 10.96 -43.68
C LEU A 92 -25.77 10.73 -42.23
N ILE A 93 -26.68 10.22 -41.41
CA ILE A 93 -26.40 9.87 -40.01
C ILE A 93 -25.35 8.75 -39.96
N LEU A 94 -25.49 7.70 -40.76
CA LEU A 94 -24.52 6.61 -40.88
C LEU A 94 -23.12 7.14 -41.20
N LYS A 95 -22.98 7.94 -42.27
CA LYS A 95 -21.69 8.54 -42.65
C LYS A 95 -21.08 9.39 -41.54
N LYS A 96 -21.90 10.17 -40.82
CA LYS A 96 -21.44 11.00 -39.70
C LYS A 96 -21.11 10.18 -38.43
N VAL A 97 -21.73 9.02 -38.25
CA VAL A 97 -21.41 8.07 -37.18
C VAL A 97 -20.09 7.35 -37.49
N GLU A 98 -19.88 6.92 -38.73
CA GLU A 98 -18.64 6.28 -39.19
C GLU A 98 -17.43 7.22 -39.09
N THR A 99 -17.61 8.52 -39.32
CA THR A 99 -16.57 9.54 -39.08
C THR A 99 -16.35 9.87 -37.60
N GLY A 100 -17.08 9.23 -36.68
CA GLY A 100 -16.89 9.36 -35.23
C GLY A 100 -17.56 10.57 -34.59
N LEU A 101 -18.42 11.31 -35.30
CA LEU A 101 -19.06 12.53 -34.77
C LEU A 101 -20.02 12.20 -33.63
N SER A 102 -20.10 13.08 -32.64
CA SER A 102 -21.01 12.92 -31.49
C SER A 102 -22.47 13.03 -31.94
N ALA A 103 -23.39 12.33 -31.26
CA ALA A 103 -24.82 12.41 -31.57
C ALA A 103 -25.37 13.85 -31.49
N GLN A 104 -24.76 14.69 -30.66
CA GLN A 104 -25.10 16.11 -30.56
C GLN A 104 -24.65 16.90 -31.79
N ARG A 105 -23.42 16.63 -32.28
CA ARG A 105 -22.93 17.23 -33.52
C ARG A 105 -23.76 16.81 -34.73
N ILE A 106 -24.10 15.52 -34.82
CA ILE A 106 -24.98 14.98 -35.87
C ILE A 106 -26.34 15.70 -35.86
N TYR A 107 -26.93 15.91 -34.69
CA TYR A 107 -28.19 16.65 -34.56
C TYR A 107 -28.09 18.11 -35.00
N GLN A 108 -27.02 18.81 -34.62
CA GLN A 108 -26.80 20.20 -35.01
C GLN A 108 -26.67 20.34 -36.52
N ASP A 109 -25.87 19.48 -37.15
CA ASP A 109 -25.70 19.54 -38.59
C ASP A 109 -27.00 19.19 -39.33
N LEU A 110 -27.77 18.18 -38.86
CA LEU A 110 -29.08 17.86 -39.45
C LEU A 110 -30.08 19.02 -39.35
N ARG A 111 -30.01 19.81 -38.28
CA ARG A 111 -30.85 21.00 -38.10
C ARG A 111 -30.45 22.12 -39.05
N LEU A 112 -29.15 22.37 -39.22
CA LEU A 112 -28.61 23.46 -40.03
C LEU A 112 -28.63 23.16 -41.53
N GLU A 113 -28.25 21.94 -41.92
CA GLU A 113 -28.01 21.55 -43.31
C GLU A 113 -29.25 20.91 -43.96
N ASN A 114 -30.17 20.36 -43.17
CA ASN A 114 -31.28 19.53 -43.68
C ASN A 114 -32.65 19.88 -43.10
N ALA A 115 -32.78 21.01 -42.40
CA ALA A 115 -34.04 21.48 -41.78
C ALA A 115 -34.74 20.40 -40.93
N PHE A 116 -33.97 19.55 -40.26
CA PHE A 116 -34.49 18.39 -39.53
C PHE A 116 -35.46 18.82 -38.41
N ALA A 117 -36.73 18.42 -38.50
CA ALA A 117 -37.76 18.84 -37.54
C ALA A 117 -37.79 18.01 -36.23
N GLY A 118 -37.03 16.91 -36.15
CA GLY A 118 -37.05 16.01 -35.00
C GLY A 118 -36.27 16.51 -33.78
N SER A 119 -36.39 15.79 -32.65
CA SER A 119 -35.67 16.12 -31.41
C SER A 119 -34.26 15.53 -31.38
N TYR A 120 -33.36 16.13 -30.59
CA TYR A 120 -32.05 15.55 -30.28
C TYR A 120 -32.17 14.13 -29.73
N GLN A 121 -33.17 13.84 -28.90
CA GLN A 121 -33.38 12.50 -28.34
C GLN A 121 -33.69 11.46 -29.41
N SER A 122 -34.36 11.85 -30.51
CA SER A 122 -34.60 10.97 -31.65
C SER A 122 -33.29 10.60 -32.34
N VAL A 123 -32.43 11.57 -32.61
CA VAL A 123 -31.10 11.35 -33.20
C VAL A 123 -30.21 10.54 -32.26
N LYS A 124 -30.22 10.83 -30.95
CA LYS A 124 -29.45 10.10 -29.94
C LYS A 124 -29.84 8.62 -29.90
N ARG A 125 -31.14 8.29 -29.89
CA ARG A 125 -31.61 6.90 -29.94
C ARG A 125 -31.24 6.22 -31.26
N TYR A 126 -31.35 6.93 -32.38
CA TYR A 126 -31.03 6.41 -33.70
C TYR A 126 -29.54 6.11 -33.86
N VAL A 127 -28.67 7.07 -33.48
CA VAL A 127 -27.22 6.91 -33.43
C VAL A 127 -26.83 5.79 -32.47
N HIS A 128 -27.51 5.67 -31.31
CA HIS A 128 -27.25 4.57 -30.39
C HIS A 128 -27.58 3.21 -31.03
N LYS A 129 -28.71 3.09 -31.74
CA LYS A 129 -29.07 1.89 -32.50
C LYS A 129 -28.05 1.57 -33.60
N LEU A 130 -27.58 2.57 -34.34
CA LEU A 130 -26.56 2.38 -35.39
C LEU A 130 -25.18 2.03 -34.81
N ARG A 131 -24.88 2.49 -33.60
CA ARG A 131 -23.66 2.15 -32.86
C ARG A 131 -23.78 0.87 -32.04
N GLN A 132 -24.94 0.19 -32.05
CA GLN A 132 -25.01 -1.17 -31.53
C GLN A 132 -24.21 -2.05 -32.47
N THR A 133 -22.93 -2.19 -32.18
CA THR A 133 -22.11 -3.25 -32.75
C THR A 133 -22.70 -4.58 -32.30
N ASN A 134 -22.72 -5.56 -33.21
CA ASN A 134 -22.88 -6.94 -32.78
C ASN A 134 -21.76 -7.19 -31.76
N PRO A 135 -22.08 -7.54 -30.50
CA PRO A 135 -21.03 -7.81 -29.54
C PRO A 135 -20.23 -9.01 -30.07
N GLU A 136 -18.91 -8.84 -30.17
CA GLU A 136 -18.04 -9.96 -30.48
C GLU A 136 -18.18 -11.02 -29.38
N LEU A 137 -18.20 -12.29 -29.77
CA LEU A 137 -18.31 -13.39 -28.84
C LEU A 137 -17.01 -13.49 -28.03
N VAL A 138 -17.02 -12.98 -26.81
CA VAL A 138 -15.91 -13.17 -25.87
C VAL A 138 -16.06 -14.52 -25.17
N GLN A 139 -15.12 -15.43 -25.39
CA GLN A 139 -15.10 -16.72 -24.69
C GLN A 139 -14.69 -16.55 -23.23
N ARG A 140 -15.35 -17.31 -22.35
CA ARG A 140 -15.04 -17.28 -20.92
C ARG A 140 -13.94 -18.28 -20.59
N ILE A 141 -12.85 -17.79 -20.01
CA ILE A 141 -11.72 -18.61 -19.55
C ILE A 141 -11.93 -19.01 -18.09
N GLU A 142 -12.20 -20.29 -17.85
CA GLU A 142 -12.14 -20.93 -16.52
C GLU A 142 -10.87 -21.78 -16.42
N VAL A 143 -10.29 -21.83 -15.21
CA VAL A 143 -9.03 -22.53 -14.93
C VAL A 143 -9.22 -23.52 -13.78
N GLN A 144 -8.40 -24.57 -13.75
CA GLN A 144 -8.39 -25.53 -12.65
C GLN A 144 -7.78 -24.92 -11.38
N PRO A 145 -8.06 -25.51 -10.21
CA PRO A 145 -7.44 -25.09 -8.95
C PRO A 145 -5.92 -25.07 -9.03
N GLY A 146 -5.28 -23.97 -8.59
CA GLY A 146 -3.82 -23.84 -8.53
C GLY A 146 -3.11 -23.57 -9.86
N GLU A 147 -3.84 -23.46 -10.98
CA GLU A 147 -3.22 -23.24 -12.29
C GLU A 147 -2.76 -21.80 -12.52
N GLU A 148 -3.59 -20.81 -12.22
CA GLU A 148 -3.36 -19.42 -12.63
C GLU A 148 -3.64 -18.43 -11.50
N VAL A 149 -2.72 -17.47 -11.33
CA VAL A 149 -2.99 -16.18 -10.69
C VAL A 149 -2.98 -15.07 -11.72
N GLN A 150 -3.85 -14.07 -11.54
CA GLN A 150 -3.82 -12.83 -12.31
C GLN A 150 -3.35 -11.67 -11.44
N VAL A 151 -2.39 -10.89 -11.95
CA VAL A 151 -1.72 -9.82 -11.21
C VAL A 151 -1.91 -8.49 -11.91
N ASP A 152 -2.27 -7.46 -11.15
CA ASP A 152 -2.44 -6.10 -11.67
C ASP A 152 -2.03 -5.01 -10.68
N PHE A 153 -1.72 -3.83 -11.22
CA PHE A 153 -1.47 -2.63 -10.43
C PHE A 153 -2.57 -1.59 -10.65
N GLY A 154 -3.22 -1.20 -9.56
CA GLY A 154 -4.14 -0.07 -9.53
C GLY A 154 -3.53 1.18 -8.92
N ALA A 155 -4.07 2.36 -9.26
CA ALA A 155 -3.85 3.56 -8.47
C ALA A 155 -4.35 3.37 -7.02
N GLY A 156 -3.51 3.67 -6.03
CA GLY A 156 -3.83 3.55 -4.61
C GLY A 156 -4.32 4.85 -3.97
N PRO A 157 -4.65 4.82 -2.65
CA PRO A 157 -5.05 6.01 -1.93
C PRO A 157 -3.87 6.97 -1.79
N TYR A 158 -4.14 8.27 -1.69
CA TYR A 158 -3.11 9.23 -1.34
C TYR A 158 -2.82 9.14 0.16
N LEU A 159 -1.54 9.05 0.53
CA LEU A 159 -1.14 9.18 1.93
C LEU A 159 -1.09 10.66 2.31
N ALA A 160 -1.75 11.01 3.41
CA ALA A 160 -1.72 12.34 4.00
C ALA A 160 -0.41 12.49 4.78
N ARG A 161 0.50 13.35 4.30
CA ARG A 161 1.69 13.70 5.06
C ARG A 161 1.40 14.84 6.03
N ALA A 162 2.17 14.90 7.11
CA ALA A 162 2.14 15.98 8.09
C ALA A 162 2.50 17.36 7.49
N ASP A 163 3.21 17.39 6.36
CA ASP A 163 3.58 18.61 5.62
C ASP A 163 2.49 19.11 4.65
N GLY A 164 1.29 18.48 4.67
CA GLY A 164 0.18 18.81 3.78
C GLY A 164 0.31 18.26 2.35
N LYS A 165 1.44 17.62 1.99
CA LYS A 165 1.62 17.01 0.67
C LYS A 165 0.95 15.63 0.62
N LYS A 166 0.54 15.24 -0.58
CA LYS A 166 -0.07 13.94 -0.86
C LYS A 166 0.92 13.04 -1.58
N ASN A 167 1.20 11.87 -1.01
CA ASN A 167 1.99 10.86 -1.68
C ASN A 167 1.09 9.91 -2.46
N LYS A 168 1.30 9.82 -3.78
CA LYS A 168 0.64 8.81 -4.61
C LYS A 168 1.14 7.42 -4.23
N THR A 169 0.23 6.48 -4.06
CA THR A 169 0.53 5.06 -3.88
C THR A 169 -0.02 4.24 -5.04
N TRP A 170 0.42 3.00 -5.12
CA TRP A 170 -0.08 1.98 -6.02
C TRP A 170 -0.57 0.79 -5.22
N ILE A 171 -1.61 0.12 -5.68
CA ILE A 171 -2.10 -1.13 -5.09
C ILE A 171 -1.67 -2.24 -6.02
N PHE A 172 -0.80 -3.09 -5.51
CA PHE A 172 -0.59 -4.42 -6.06
C PHE A 172 -1.80 -5.28 -5.69
N ARG A 173 -2.41 -5.94 -6.69
CA ARG A 173 -3.46 -6.93 -6.45
C ARG A 173 -3.17 -8.19 -7.24
N ILE A 174 -3.27 -9.32 -6.55
CA ILE A 174 -3.15 -10.65 -7.12
C ILE A 174 -4.39 -11.45 -6.74
N VAL A 175 -4.91 -12.22 -7.70
CA VAL A 175 -6.15 -12.96 -7.57
C VAL A 175 -5.94 -14.38 -8.11
N LEU A 176 -6.27 -15.38 -7.29
CA LEU A 176 -6.37 -16.77 -7.74
C LEU A 176 -7.53 -16.90 -8.73
N SER A 177 -7.22 -17.39 -9.93
CA SER A 177 -8.19 -17.43 -11.02
C SER A 177 -9.27 -18.48 -10.86
N HIS A 178 -9.13 -19.45 -9.95
CA HIS A 178 -10.16 -20.43 -9.65
C HIS A 178 -11.06 -19.98 -8.48
N SER A 179 -10.51 -19.74 -7.28
CA SER A 179 -11.30 -19.38 -6.09
C SER A 179 -11.74 -17.92 -6.02
N ARG A 180 -11.09 -17.01 -6.77
CA ARG A 180 -11.22 -15.55 -6.62
C ARG A 180 -10.66 -15.01 -5.30
N LYS A 181 -9.94 -15.84 -4.53
CA LYS A 181 -9.18 -15.40 -3.36
C LYS A 181 -8.12 -14.41 -3.82
N ALA A 182 -8.04 -13.28 -3.13
CA ALA A 182 -7.17 -12.18 -3.50
C ALA A 182 -6.26 -11.78 -2.34
N TYR A 183 -5.18 -11.10 -2.73
CA TYR A 183 -4.29 -10.39 -1.84
C TYR A 183 -4.03 -9.00 -2.42
N SER A 184 -4.01 -7.98 -1.55
CA SER A 184 -3.78 -6.59 -1.92
C SER A 184 -2.71 -5.97 -1.02
N GLU A 185 -1.76 -5.27 -1.63
CA GLU A 185 -0.70 -4.55 -0.92
C GLU A 185 -0.48 -3.17 -1.55
N ALA A 186 -0.50 -2.12 -0.73
CA ALA A 186 -0.14 -0.78 -1.15
C ALA A 186 1.38 -0.58 -1.10
N VAL A 187 1.90 0.01 -2.17
CA VAL A 187 3.33 0.29 -2.36
C VAL A 187 3.55 1.69 -2.91
N LEU A 188 4.75 2.23 -2.70
CA LEU A 188 5.13 3.56 -3.20
C LEU A 188 5.71 3.54 -4.62
N ARG A 189 6.23 2.39 -5.06
CA ARG A 189 6.98 2.22 -6.31
C ARG A 189 6.50 0.98 -7.05
N GLN A 190 6.75 0.94 -8.36
CA GLN A 190 6.44 -0.19 -9.24
C GLN A 190 7.73 -0.69 -9.92
N ASP A 191 8.82 -0.77 -9.16
CA ASP A 191 10.07 -1.35 -9.65
C ASP A 191 10.06 -2.88 -9.48
N THR A 192 10.99 -3.56 -10.16
CA THR A 192 11.06 -5.03 -10.18
C THR A 192 11.22 -5.59 -8.77
N GLU A 193 12.04 -4.99 -7.91
CA GLU A 193 12.21 -5.46 -6.53
C GLU A 193 10.89 -5.40 -5.76
N THR A 194 10.19 -4.26 -5.80
CA THR A 194 8.89 -4.12 -5.12
C THR A 194 7.88 -5.14 -5.65
N PHE A 195 7.85 -5.36 -6.96
CA PHE A 195 6.96 -6.34 -7.59
C PHE A 195 7.23 -7.78 -7.12
N LEU A 196 8.48 -8.23 -7.12
CA LEU A 196 8.85 -9.57 -6.67
C LEU A 196 8.55 -9.78 -5.19
N ARG A 197 8.76 -8.75 -4.36
CA ARG A 197 8.40 -8.79 -2.93
C ARG A 197 6.90 -8.91 -2.72
N CYS A 198 6.08 -8.19 -3.49
CA CYS A 198 4.63 -8.31 -3.42
C CYS A 198 4.14 -9.72 -3.82
N LEU A 199 4.74 -10.32 -4.87
CA LEU A 199 4.44 -11.70 -5.27
C LEU A 199 4.81 -12.70 -4.16
N GLU A 200 6.01 -12.58 -3.59
CA GLU A 200 6.47 -13.41 -2.48
C GLU A 200 5.54 -13.30 -1.26
N ASN A 201 5.15 -12.09 -0.87
CA ASN A 201 4.20 -11.86 0.23
C ASN A 201 2.84 -12.51 -0.06
N ALA A 202 2.35 -12.40 -1.29
CA ALA A 202 1.07 -12.98 -1.69
C ALA A 202 1.08 -14.52 -1.68
N PHE A 203 2.12 -15.13 -2.25
CA PHE A 203 2.29 -16.58 -2.22
C PHE A 203 2.35 -17.09 -0.78
N ARG A 204 3.07 -16.40 0.10
CA ARG A 204 3.09 -16.72 1.53
C ARG A 204 1.73 -16.52 2.20
N HIS A 205 0.97 -15.50 1.82
CA HIS A 205 -0.39 -15.28 2.30
C HIS A 205 -1.35 -16.41 1.89
N PHE A 206 -1.24 -16.91 0.66
CA PHE A 206 -2.02 -18.07 0.20
C PHE A 206 -1.52 -19.40 0.78
N GLY A 207 -0.26 -19.44 1.22
CA GLY A 207 0.41 -20.65 1.69
C GLY A 207 0.90 -21.56 0.55
N GLY A 208 0.99 -21.02 -0.68
CA GLY A 208 1.37 -21.75 -1.88
C GLY A 208 1.40 -20.85 -3.12
N GLY A 209 2.13 -21.28 -4.15
CA GLY A 209 2.18 -20.65 -5.47
C GLY A 209 1.21 -21.30 -6.46
N THR A 210 1.21 -20.82 -7.71
CA THR A 210 0.46 -21.41 -8.83
C THR A 210 1.37 -21.80 -9.98
N LEU A 211 0.88 -22.65 -10.88
CA LEU A 211 1.65 -23.06 -12.06
C LEU A 211 1.97 -21.89 -12.97
N THR A 212 1.05 -20.92 -13.08
CA THR A 212 1.21 -19.75 -13.95
C THR A 212 0.89 -18.44 -13.24
N ILE A 213 1.67 -17.41 -13.55
CA ILE A 213 1.39 -16.01 -13.22
C ILE A 213 1.06 -15.28 -14.51
N ASN A 214 -0.19 -14.86 -14.62
CA ASN A 214 -0.67 -14.04 -15.69
C ASN A 214 -0.60 -12.55 -15.29
N LEU A 215 0.19 -11.77 -16.03
CA LEU A 215 0.51 -10.39 -15.72
C LEU A 215 0.40 -9.49 -16.95
N ASP A 216 0.12 -8.20 -16.72
CA ASP A 216 0.20 -7.22 -17.82
C ASP A 216 1.65 -7.03 -18.25
N ASN A 217 1.85 -6.38 -19.41
CA ASN A 217 3.14 -5.92 -19.90
C ASN A 217 3.70 -4.75 -19.08
N LEU A 218 3.73 -4.91 -17.76
CA LEU A 218 4.38 -4.03 -16.81
C LEU A 218 5.88 -4.05 -17.10
N LYS A 219 6.47 -2.88 -17.33
CA LYS A 219 7.92 -2.76 -17.60
C LYS A 219 8.82 -3.39 -16.53
N ALA A 220 8.33 -3.53 -15.30
CA ALA A 220 9.08 -4.18 -14.23
C ALA A 220 9.20 -5.71 -14.41
N ALA A 221 8.29 -6.31 -15.19
CA ALA A 221 8.19 -7.75 -15.45
C ALA A 221 8.56 -8.13 -16.89
N VAL A 222 8.11 -7.35 -17.87
CA VAL A 222 8.30 -7.61 -19.31
C VAL A 222 9.19 -6.51 -19.91
N LEU A 223 10.36 -6.90 -20.41
CA LEU A 223 11.30 -6.00 -21.10
C LEU A 223 10.86 -5.73 -22.54
N LYS A 224 10.47 -6.80 -23.25
CA LYS A 224 9.89 -6.74 -24.59
C LYS A 224 8.70 -7.69 -24.66
N ALA A 225 7.52 -7.13 -24.92
CA ALA A 225 6.32 -7.93 -25.14
C ALA A 225 6.40 -8.56 -26.54
N ASP A 226 6.18 -9.86 -26.61
CA ASP A 226 6.10 -10.63 -27.84
C ASP A 226 5.02 -11.71 -27.68
N TRP A 227 4.46 -12.18 -28.80
CA TRP A 227 3.41 -13.20 -28.80
C TRP A 227 3.97 -14.60 -28.57
N ALA A 228 5.12 -14.93 -29.17
CA ALA A 228 5.73 -16.25 -29.12
C ALA A 228 6.83 -16.35 -28.05
N ASP A 229 7.64 -15.30 -27.91
CA ASP A 229 8.82 -15.32 -27.03
C ASP A 229 8.99 -13.98 -26.28
N PRO A 230 8.16 -13.71 -25.25
CA PRO A 230 8.25 -12.47 -24.49
C PRO A 230 9.57 -12.41 -23.72
N GLN A 231 10.31 -11.32 -23.90
CA GLN A 231 11.54 -11.11 -23.15
C GLN A 231 11.22 -10.62 -21.74
N LEU A 232 11.26 -11.56 -20.79
CA LEU A 232 11.04 -11.28 -19.38
C LEU A 232 12.28 -10.70 -18.70
N ASN A 233 12.07 -9.99 -17.60
CA ASN A 233 13.17 -9.56 -16.74
C ASN A 233 13.91 -10.78 -16.17
N PRO A 234 15.25 -10.88 -16.28
CA PRO A 234 16.02 -12.01 -15.75
C PRO A 234 15.72 -12.32 -14.28
N LYS A 235 15.56 -11.29 -13.43
CA LYS A 235 15.21 -11.49 -12.02
C LYS A 235 13.84 -12.13 -11.83
N LEU A 236 12.89 -11.85 -12.72
CA LEU A 236 11.57 -12.48 -12.69
C LEU A 236 11.64 -13.94 -13.13
N ILE A 237 12.53 -14.29 -14.08
CA ILE A 237 12.78 -15.67 -14.47
C ILE A 237 13.39 -16.45 -13.30
N ASP A 238 14.36 -15.87 -12.58
CA ASP A 238 14.96 -16.50 -11.41
C ASP A 238 13.94 -16.66 -10.28
N PHE A 239 13.06 -15.68 -10.08
CA PHE A 239 11.95 -15.78 -9.15
C PHE A 239 10.98 -16.90 -9.53
N ALA A 240 10.60 -16.97 -10.80
CA ALA A 240 9.74 -18.01 -11.37
C ALA A 240 10.32 -19.41 -11.10
N ARG A 241 11.63 -19.58 -11.35
CA ARG A 241 12.35 -20.83 -11.06
C ARG A 241 12.38 -21.15 -9.57
N HIS A 242 12.61 -20.16 -8.71
CA HIS A 242 12.64 -20.35 -7.25
C HIS A 242 11.31 -20.85 -6.70
N TYR A 243 10.18 -20.29 -7.18
CA TYR A 243 8.84 -20.66 -6.71
C TYR A 243 8.15 -21.76 -7.52
N GLY A 244 8.80 -22.30 -8.55
CA GLY A 244 8.22 -23.34 -9.42
C GLY A 244 7.00 -22.85 -10.20
N THR A 245 7.01 -21.59 -10.64
CA THR A 245 5.90 -20.96 -11.37
C THR A 245 6.36 -20.45 -12.73
N THR A 246 5.45 -20.34 -13.69
CA THR A 246 5.73 -19.85 -15.05
C THR A 246 5.06 -18.51 -15.28
N VAL A 247 5.79 -17.52 -15.78
CA VAL A 247 5.22 -16.22 -16.12
C VAL A 247 4.68 -16.25 -17.55
N LEU A 248 3.39 -15.98 -17.71
CA LEU A 248 2.71 -15.88 -19.00
C LEU A 248 2.10 -14.48 -19.15
N PRO A 249 2.80 -13.54 -19.81
CA PRO A 249 2.26 -12.20 -20.03
C PRO A 249 0.99 -12.23 -20.88
N CYS A 250 0.07 -11.30 -20.61
CA CYS A 250 -1.08 -11.08 -21.47
C CYS A 250 -0.66 -10.66 -22.88
N LEU A 251 -1.42 -11.13 -23.87
CA LEU A 251 -1.26 -10.69 -25.25
C LEU A 251 -1.45 -9.16 -25.35
N PRO A 252 -0.55 -8.45 -26.04
CA PRO A 252 -0.75 -7.03 -26.30
C PRO A 252 -2.11 -6.77 -26.97
N ARG A 253 -2.87 -5.81 -26.44
CA ARG A 253 -4.19 -5.38 -26.97
C ARG A 253 -5.32 -6.41 -26.86
N VAL A 254 -5.21 -7.41 -25.98
CA VAL A 254 -6.30 -8.37 -25.68
C VAL A 254 -6.71 -8.27 -24.21
N PRO A 255 -7.49 -7.24 -23.82
CA PRO A 255 -7.88 -7.00 -22.42
C PRO A 255 -8.74 -8.13 -21.83
N GLU A 256 -9.39 -8.92 -22.68
CA GLU A 256 -10.32 -9.99 -22.29
C GLU A 256 -9.65 -11.11 -21.48
N HIS A 257 -8.36 -11.35 -21.69
CA HIS A 257 -7.60 -12.40 -20.99
C HIS A 257 -7.37 -12.07 -19.50
N LYS A 258 -7.62 -10.82 -19.08
CA LYS A 258 -7.33 -10.31 -17.73
C LYS A 258 -8.56 -9.77 -16.98
N GLY A 259 -9.76 -10.03 -17.48
CA GLY A 259 -11.00 -9.45 -16.92
C GLY A 259 -11.25 -9.73 -15.43
N LYS A 260 -10.69 -10.83 -14.88
CA LYS A 260 -10.86 -11.23 -13.47
C LYS A 260 -10.17 -10.25 -12.53
N VAL A 261 -8.90 -9.92 -12.78
CA VAL A 261 -8.14 -9.01 -11.89
C VAL A 261 -8.53 -7.55 -12.11
N GLU A 262 -8.87 -7.11 -13.33
CA GLU A 262 -9.36 -5.73 -13.55
C GLU A 262 -10.62 -5.43 -12.73
N SER A 263 -11.59 -6.34 -12.77
CA SER A 263 -12.81 -6.25 -11.97
C SER A 263 -12.48 -6.27 -10.47
N SER A 264 -11.46 -7.03 -10.08
CA SER A 264 -10.98 -7.13 -8.70
C SER A 264 -10.31 -5.83 -8.22
N VAL A 265 -9.52 -5.16 -9.06
CA VAL A 265 -8.92 -3.85 -8.75
C VAL A 265 -10.00 -2.78 -8.60
N LYS A 266 -11.01 -2.77 -9.49
CA LYS A 266 -12.18 -1.89 -9.35
C LYS A 266 -12.91 -2.14 -8.03
N TYR A 267 -13.06 -3.41 -7.63
CA TYR A 267 -13.69 -3.80 -6.37
C TYR A 267 -12.96 -3.22 -5.15
N VAL A 268 -11.63 -3.38 -5.05
CA VAL A 268 -10.84 -2.82 -3.94
C VAL A 268 -10.92 -1.30 -3.91
N LYS A 269 -10.75 -0.64 -5.05
CA LYS A 269 -10.79 0.84 -5.12
C LYS A 269 -12.13 1.37 -4.63
N ASN A 270 -13.22 0.80 -5.10
CA ASN A 270 -14.56 1.34 -4.81
C ASN A 270 -15.10 0.93 -3.44
N ASN A 271 -14.80 -0.29 -2.98
CA ASN A 271 -15.42 -0.83 -1.75
C ASN A 271 -14.51 -0.74 -0.53
N ALA A 272 -13.20 -0.88 -0.70
CA ALA A 272 -12.26 -0.80 0.41
C ALA A 272 -11.78 0.65 0.64
N LEU A 273 -11.37 1.34 -0.43
CA LEU A 273 -10.53 2.53 -0.31
C LEU A 273 -11.25 3.86 -0.57
N ALA A 274 -12.32 3.86 -1.37
CA ALA A 274 -13.04 5.08 -1.71
C ALA A 274 -13.50 5.82 -0.45
N GLY A 275 -13.23 7.13 -0.39
CA GLY A 275 -13.60 8.00 0.73
C GLY A 275 -12.71 7.90 1.97
N ARG A 276 -11.75 6.97 2.04
CA ARG A 276 -10.85 6.82 3.19
C ARG A 276 -9.56 7.63 3.02
N LYS A 277 -9.00 8.05 4.15
CA LYS A 277 -7.70 8.74 4.23
C LYS A 277 -6.80 7.95 5.17
N PHE A 278 -5.52 7.89 4.82
CA PHE A 278 -4.52 7.16 5.59
C PHE A 278 -3.28 8.04 5.77
N ALA A 279 -2.62 7.94 6.92
CA ALA A 279 -1.41 8.69 7.22
C ALA A 279 -0.16 7.95 6.76
N THR A 280 -0.15 6.61 6.88
CA THR A 280 1.03 5.79 6.59
C THR A 280 0.74 4.61 5.67
N LEU A 281 1.78 4.10 4.99
CA LEU A 281 1.66 2.91 4.16
C LEU A 281 1.30 1.66 4.98
N ALA A 282 1.84 1.55 6.19
CA ALA A 282 1.57 0.44 7.09
C ALA A 282 0.09 0.39 7.48
N GLU A 283 -0.52 1.55 7.75
CA GLU A 283 -1.95 1.67 8.05
C GLU A 283 -2.82 1.19 6.89
N VAL A 284 -2.49 1.57 5.65
CA VAL A 284 -3.20 1.08 4.45
C VAL A 284 -3.12 -0.44 4.35
N ASN A 285 -1.94 -1.00 4.53
CA ASN A 285 -1.71 -2.44 4.37
C ASN A 285 -2.38 -3.26 5.47
N GLN A 286 -2.35 -2.80 6.71
CA GLN A 286 -3.10 -3.43 7.80
C GLN A 286 -4.62 -3.38 7.55
N PHE A 287 -5.13 -2.23 7.08
CA PHE A 287 -6.53 -2.10 6.72
C PHE A 287 -6.92 -3.05 5.58
N LEU A 288 -6.13 -3.12 4.51
CA LEU A 288 -6.37 -4.02 3.38
C LEU A 288 -6.38 -5.48 3.82
N LEU A 289 -5.41 -5.91 4.64
CA LEU A 289 -5.37 -7.28 5.17
C LEU A 289 -6.64 -7.62 5.96
N ASN A 290 -7.07 -6.72 6.84
CA ASN A 290 -8.29 -6.92 7.62
C ASN A 290 -9.54 -6.95 6.72
N TRP A 291 -9.63 -6.06 5.75
CA TRP A 291 -10.76 -5.98 4.83
C TRP A 291 -10.85 -7.19 3.89
N GLU A 292 -9.72 -7.70 3.39
CA GLU A 292 -9.71 -8.94 2.60
C GLU A 292 -10.28 -10.09 3.43
N LYS A 293 -9.80 -10.26 4.67
CA LYS A 293 -10.24 -11.32 5.58
C LYS A 293 -11.72 -11.21 5.98
N THR A 294 -12.20 -10.00 6.26
CA THR A 294 -13.52 -9.78 6.88
C THR A 294 -14.63 -9.46 5.89
N VAL A 295 -14.31 -9.00 4.69
CA VAL A 295 -15.29 -8.58 3.68
C VAL A 295 -15.09 -9.30 2.36
N ALA A 296 -13.87 -9.27 1.80
CA ALA A 296 -13.64 -9.78 0.45
C ALA A 296 -13.69 -11.32 0.37
N ASP A 297 -13.22 -12.01 1.41
CA ASP A 297 -13.15 -13.47 1.49
C ASP A 297 -14.50 -14.09 1.87
N VAL A 298 -15.25 -13.43 2.76
CA VAL A 298 -16.55 -13.94 3.24
C VAL A 298 -17.71 -13.68 2.28
N ARG A 299 -17.52 -12.84 1.25
CA ARG A 299 -18.58 -12.51 0.29
C ARG A 299 -18.94 -13.72 -0.58
N ILE A 300 -20.21 -13.76 -0.98
CA ILE A 300 -20.65 -14.61 -2.09
C ILE A 300 -20.27 -13.92 -3.41
N HIS A 301 -19.43 -14.55 -4.20
CA HIS A 301 -18.94 -13.94 -5.44
C HIS A 301 -20.02 -13.98 -6.53
N GLY A 302 -20.24 -12.84 -7.20
CA GLY A 302 -21.30 -12.69 -8.21
C GLY A 302 -21.25 -13.72 -9.34
N THR A 303 -20.05 -14.08 -9.80
CA THR A 303 -19.84 -15.05 -10.88
C THR A 303 -19.79 -16.52 -10.44
N THR A 304 -19.03 -16.86 -9.39
CA THR A 304 -18.91 -18.26 -8.94
C THR A 304 -20.09 -18.70 -8.06
N LYS A 305 -20.90 -17.76 -7.56
CA LYS A 305 -22.05 -17.98 -6.67
C LYS A 305 -21.71 -18.72 -5.37
N CYS A 306 -20.44 -18.79 -5.02
CA CYS A 306 -19.93 -19.40 -3.80
C CYS A 306 -19.21 -18.36 -2.96
N GLN A 307 -19.06 -18.65 -1.67
CA GLN A 307 -18.17 -17.90 -0.80
C GLN A 307 -16.72 -18.10 -1.23
N VAL A 308 -15.95 -17.01 -1.26
CA VAL A 308 -14.54 -17.04 -1.73
C VAL A 308 -13.68 -17.90 -0.80
N THR A 309 -13.85 -17.78 0.53
CA THR A 309 -13.14 -18.62 1.50
C THR A 309 -13.38 -20.12 1.30
N GLU A 310 -14.63 -20.53 1.14
CA GLU A 310 -14.99 -21.94 0.96
C GLU A 310 -14.36 -22.50 -0.32
N ARG A 311 -14.43 -21.74 -1.40
CA ARG A 311 -13.81 -22.13 -2.67
C ARG A 311 -12.29 -22.15 -2.60
N PHE A 312 -11.68 -21.27 -1.80
CA PHE A 312 -10.24 -21.27 -1.56
C PHE A 312 -9.79 -22.47 -0.75
N ASN A 313 -10.56 -22.91 0.25
CA ASN A 313 -10.24 -24.11 1.02
C ASN A 313 -10.17 -25.37 0.14
N LEU A 314 -10.99 -25.43 -0.92
CA LEU A 314 -10.93 -26.49 -1.93
C LEU A 314 -9.72 -26.36 -2.87
N GLU A 315 -9.29 -25.13 -3.18
CA GLU A 315 -8.15 -24.87 -4.08
C GLU A 315 -6.79 -25.02 -3.37
N ARG A 316 -6.72 -24.70 -2.09
CA ARG A 316 -5.47 -24.64 -1.31
C ARG A 316 -4.58 -25.89 -1.43
N PRO A 317 -5.11 -27.14 -1.44
CA PRO A 317 -4.28 -28.34 -1.60
C PRO A 317 -3.58 -28.45 -2.97
N PHE A 318 -4.08 -27.75 -3.99
CA PHE A 318 -3.53 -27.77 -5.36
C PHE A 318 -2.46 -26.70 -5.59
N LEU A 319 -2.21 -25.83 -4.60
CA LEU A 319 -1.17 -24.81 -4.71
C LEU A 319 0.23 -25.44 -4.63
N THR A 320 1.17 -24.88 -5.39
CA THR A 320 2.57 -25.32 -5.39
C THR A 320 3.21 -25.01 -4.04
N ARG A 321 3.94 -25.98 -3.47
CA ARG A 321 4.65 -25.81 -2.20
C ARG A 321 5.70 -24.71 -2.32
N LEU A 322 5.74 -23.82 -1.32
CA LEU A 322 6.74 -22.76 -1.28
C LEU A 322 8.10 -23.28 -0.81
N PRO A 323 9.21 -22.73 -1.33
CA PRO A 323 10.52 -22.91 -0.75
C PRO A 323 10.60 -22.36 0.68
N ASP A 324 11.45 -22.99 1.49
CA ASP A 324 11.71 -22.55 2.87
C ASP A 324 12.45 -21.21 2.91
N THR A 325 13.25 -20.91 1.88
CA THR A 325 14.01 -19.67 1.77
C THR A 325 13.25 -18.59 0.98
N LEU A 326 13.48 -17.33 1.35
CA LEU A 326 13.00 -16.17 0.60
C LEU A 326 13.81 -15.99 -0.68
N PHE A 327 13.19 -15.42 -1.70
CA PHE A 327 13.90 -15.11 -2.94
C PHE A 327 14.94 -13.99 -2.67
N PRO A 328 16.23 -14.22 -3.02
CA PRO A 328 17.30 -13.26 -2.81
C PRO A 328 17.21 -12.09 -3.80
N CYS A 329 16.30 -11.15 -3.55
CA CYS A 329 16.17 -9.94 -4.37
C CYS A 329 17.02 -8.80 -3.80
N PHE A 330 18.31 -8.79 -4.13
CA PHE A 330 19.23 -7.71 -3.78
C PHE A 330 20.06 -7.25 -5.00
N GLN A 331 20.81 -6.18 -4.82
CA GLN A 331 21.88 -5.74 -5.71
C GLN A 331 23.21 -5.91 -4.98
N GLU A 332 24.26 -6.20 -5.74
CA GLU A 332 25.60 -6.34 -5.21
C GLU A 332 26.56 -5.42 -5.94
N ALA A 333 27.50 -4.83 -5.21
CA ALA A 333 28.59 -4.09 -5.81
C ALA A 333 29.79 -4.04 -4.86
N PRO A 334 31.03 -4.09 -5.39
CA PRO A 334 32.21 -3.72 -4.63
C PRO A 334 32.18 -2.22 -4.32
N ARG A 335 32.59 -1.85 -3.11
CA ARG A 335 32.71 -0.45 -2.65
C ARG A 335 33.98 -0.27 -1.85
N THR A 336 34.63 0.88 -2.00
CA THR A 336 35.81 1.24 -1.22
C THR A 336 35.38 1.99 0.04
N VAL A 337 35.94 1.61 1.19
CA VAL A 337 35.74 2.35 2.45
C VAL A 337 36.51 3.66 2.41
N HIS A 338 35.79 4.78 2.44
CA HIS A 338 36.38 6.11 2.43
C HIS A 338 37.12 6.42 3.75
N ARG A 339 37.96 7.48 3.74
CA ARG A 339 38.77 7.89 4.89
C ARG A 339 37.94 8.27 6.12
N ASP A 340 36.71 8.70 5.90
CA ASP A 340 35.74 9.01 6.94
C ASP A 340 35.07 7.75 7.55
N GLY A 341 35.49 6.55 7.13
CA GLY A 341 34.97 5.27 7.63
C GLY A 341 33.64 4.87 7.01
N HIS A 342 33.22 5.47 5.88
CA HIS A 342 31.95 5.17 5.26
C HIS A 342 32.07 4.54 3.87
N VAL A 343 31.07 3.76 3.48
CA VAL A 343 30.84 3.32 2.10
C VAL A 343 29.61 4.00 1.54
N GLU A 344 29.71 4.49 0.30
CA GLU A 344 28.57 5.07 -0.39
C GLU A 344 27.76 3.97 -1.09
N VAL A 345 26.46 3.91 -0.79
CA VAL A 345 25.51 3.04 -1.48
C VAL A 345 24.29 3.84 -1.84
N ALA A 346 24.02 3.94 -3.15
CA ALA A 346 22.88 4.68 -3.71
C ALA A 346 22.65 6.03 -2.99
N LYS A 347 23.71 6.86 -3.00
CA LYS A 347 23.79 8.22 -2.47
C LYS A 347 23.65 8.38 -0.96
N ALA A 348 23.77 7.31 -0.18
CA ALA A 348 23.78 7.35 1.28
C ALA A 348 25.05 6.69 1.82
N TYR A 349 25.47 7.06 3.02
CA TYR A 349 26.79 6.74 3.56
C TYR A 349 26.67 5.86 4.81
N TYR A 350 27.35 4.71 4.78
CA TYR A 350 27.24 3.66 5.80
C TYR A 350 28.58 3.42 6.46
N HIS A 351 28.62 3.53 7.78
CA HIS A 351 29.80 3.37 8.59
C HIS A 351 30.28 1.93 8.53
N VAL A 352 31.60 1.76 8.45
CA VAL A 352 32.32 0.49 8.47
C VAL A 352 33.39 0.57 9.55
N PRO A 353 33.71 -0.51 10.28
CA PRO A 353 34.75 -0.48 11.29
C PRO A 353 36.08 0.04 10.73
N PRO A 354 36.84 0.82 11.53
CA PRO A 354 38.04 1.51 11.06
C PRO A 354 39.15 0.57 10.58
N GLU A 355 39.09 -0.70 10.96
CA GLU A 355 39.94 -1.80 10.52
C GLU A 355 39.95 -1.97 8.99
N TYR A 356 38.86 -1.58 8.33
CA TYR A 356 38.64 -1.76 6.89
C TYR A 356 38.82 -0.46 6.09
N LEU A 357 39.37 0.60 6.68
CA LEU A 357 39.62 1.87 5.99
C LEU A 357 40.45 1.65 4.72
N ARG A 358 40.01 2.26 3.61
CA ARG A 358 40.62 2.15 2.27
C ARG A 358 40.63 0.75 1.66
N ARG A 359 39.98 -0.24 2.29
CA ARG A 359 39.80 -1.57 1.69
C ARG A 359 38.56 -1.58 0.80
N GLU A 360 38.57 -2.49 -0.17
CA GLU A 360 37.37 -2.84 -0.93
C GLU A 360 36.53 -3.83 -0.12
N VAL A 361 35.23 -3.59 -0.04
CA VAL A 361 34.24 -4.43 0.61
C VAL A 361 33.12 -4.77 -0.38
N TRP A 362 32.54 -5.95 -0.23
CA TRP A 362 31.40 -6.35 -1.04
C TRP A 362 30.12 -5.92 -0.34
N VAL A 363 29.23 -5.21 -1.05
CA VAL A 363 28.00 -4.70 -0.45
C VAL A 363 26.79 -5.30 -1.14
N ARG A 364 25.95 -5.99 -0.36
CA ARG A 364 24.62 -6.45 -0.79
C ARG A 364 23.57 -5.51 -0.24
N PHE A 365 22.70 -4.98 -1.08
CA PHE A 365 21.68 -4.03 -0.64
C PHE A 365 20.36 -4.21 -1.36
N ASP A 366 19.29 -3.91 -0.65
CA ASP A 366 17.92 -3.87 -1.17
C ASP A 366 17.22 -2.57 -0.70
N SER A 367 15.90 -2.49 -0.89
CA SER A 367 15.10 -1.34 -0.48
C SER A 367 15.00 -1.14 1.04
N ARG A 368 15.38 -2.13 1.86
CA ARG A 368 15.21 -2.17 3.32
C ARG A 368 16.53 -2.11 4.07
N GLU A 369 17.53 -2.86 3.61
CA GLU A 369 18.79 -3.05 4.33
C GLU A 369 20.01 -3.11 3.42
N ILE A 370 21.16 -2.96 4.07
CA ILE A 370 22.49 -3.06 3.47
C ILE A 370 23.32 -3.99 4.33
N ARG A 371 23.94 -4.97 3.70
CA ARG A 371 24.87 -5.91 4.30
C ARG A 371 26.23 -5.73 3.67
N ILE A 372 27.25 -5.55 4.50
CA ILE A 372 28.62 -5.33 4.09
C ILE A 372 29.43 -6.59 4.41
N PHE A 373 30.21 -7.05 3.45
CA PHE A 373 31.03 -8.25 3.53
C PHE A 373 32.48 -7.95 3.19
N ILE A 374 33.38 -8.73 3.77
CA ILE A 374 34.80 -8.76 3.42
C ILE A 374 35.10 -10.16 2.85
N PRO A 375 35.86 -10.31 1.76
CA PRO A 375 36.39 -11.61 1.37
C PRO A 375 37.41 -12.09 2.41
N ASP A 376 37.31 -13.34 2.83
CA ASP A 376 38.34 -14.00 3.62
C ASP A 376 39.55 -14.40 2.75
N LYS A 377 40.53 -15.10 3.33
CA LYS A 377 41.74 -15.54 2.62
C LYS A 377 41.45 -16.56 1.51
N GLU A 378 40.33 -17.25 1.58
CA GLU A 378 39.88 -18.29 0.64
C GLU A 378 38.86 -17.74 -0.38
N GLY A 379 38.50 -16.45 -0.26
CA GLY A 379 37.55 -15.75 -1.12
C GLY A 379 36.09 -15.82 -0.67
N ALA A 380 35.78 -16.45 0.47
CA ALA A 380 34.43 -16.51 0.99
C ALA A 380 34.01 -15.17 1.61
N LEU A 381 32.77 -14.75 1.38
CA LEU A 381 32.26 -13.47 1.87
C LEU A 381 31.80 -13.57 3.33
N GLN A 382 32.56 -12.98 4.25
CA GLN A 382 32.20 -12.86 5.66
C GLN A 382 31.43 -11.55 5.90
N GLN A 383 30.24 -11.65 6.50
CA GLN A 383 29.44 -10.47 6.84
C GLN A 383 30.06 -9.72 8.03
N ILE A 384 30.33 -8.42 7.85
CA ILE A 384 30.91 -7.57 8.90
C ILE A 384 29.88 -6.64 9.56
N GLN A 385 28.92 -6.11 8.79
CA GLN A 385 27.94 -5.17 9.33
C GLN A 385 26.64 -5.16 8.54
N VAL A 386 25.54 -4.85 9.24
CA VAL A 386 24.20 -4.67 8.66
C VAL A 386 23.67 -3.30 9.05
N HIS A 387 23.10 -2.59 8.09
CA HIS A 387 22.49 -1.28 8.27
C HIS A 387 21.09 -1.26 7.67
N ARG A 388 20.20 -0.46 8.24
CA ARG A 388 18.93 -0.11 7.59
C ARG A 388 19.21 0.87 6.44
N ARG A 389 18.51 0.70 5.32
CA ARG A 389 18.59 1.60 4.16
C ARG A 389 18.18 3.03 4.55
N LEU A 390 19.11 3.96 4.37
CA LEU A 390 18.94 5.40 4.59
C LEU A 390 18.52 6.12 3.31
N GLN A 391 18.01 7.35 3.49
CA GLN A 391 17.70 8.24 2.36
C GLN A 391 18.98 8.83 1.76
N PRO A 392 18.95 9.22 0.48
CA PRO A 392 20.06 9.94 -0.15
C PRO A 392 20.51 11.16 0.67
N GLY A 393 21.82 11.32 0.82
CA GLY A 393 22.47 12.39 1.58
C GLY A 393 22.63 12.11 3.09
N GLN A 394 22.08 11.00 3.60
CA GLN A 394 22.20 10.66 5.02
C GLN A 394 23.43 9.81 5.31
N PHE A 395 23.93 9.94 6.53
CA PHE A 395 25.03 9.16 7.08
C PHE A 395 24.52 8.33 8.27
N THR A 396 25.03 7.12 8.42
CA THR A 396 24.94 6.40 9.70
C THR A 396 25.98 6.98 10.68
N ASN A 397 25.60 7.27 11.92
CA ASN A 397 26.52 7.76 12.96
C ASN A 397 27.38 8.97 12.55
N PRO A 398 26.81 10.03 11.92
CA PRO A 398 27.59 11.22 11.60
C PRO A 398 28.15 11.85 12.88
N ARG A 399 29.41 12.29 12.82
CA ARG A 399 30.01 13.10 13.87
C ARG A 399 29.67 14.56 13.66
N GLY A 400 29.27 15.23 14.73
CA GLY A 400 29.06 16.67 14.77
C GLY A 400 30.37 17.44 14.90
N ILE A 401 30.24 18.77 14.99
CA ILE A 401 31.38 19.68 15.15
C ILE A 401 32.21 19.27 16.37
N GLY A 402 33.53 19.12 16.18
CA GLY A 402 34.45 18.69 17.24
C GLY A 402 34.45 17.19 17.54
N GLY A 403 33.78 16.37 16.73
CA GLY A 403 33.78 14.91 16.84
C GLY A 403 32.72 14.32 17.79
N GLY A 404 31.88 15.16 18.39
CA GLY A 404 30.78 14.74 19.28
C GLY A 404 29.59 14.14 18.53
N HIS A 405 28.68 13.47 19.26
CA HIS A 405 27.44 12.93 18.71
C HIS A 405 26.27 13.87 19.02
N GLY A 406 25.37 14.09 18.05
CA GLY A 406 24.19 14.94 18.25
C GLY A 406 24.49 16.45 18.22
N SER A 407 23.62 17.25 18.84
CA SER A 407 23.73 18.71 18.83
C SER A 407 24.87 19.22 19.73
N LEU A 408 25.32 20.46 19.49
CA LEU A 408 26.32 21.10 20.34
C LEU A 408 25.84 21.25 21.78
N GLN A 409 24.56 21.53 21.97
CA GLN A 409 23.94 21.63 23.29
C GLN A 409 23.93 20.27 23.99
N ALA A 410 23.54 19.19 23.30
CA ALA A 410 23.55 17.84 23.87
C ALA A 410 24.97 17.40 24.28
N ASN A 411 25.99 17.75 23.48
CA ASN A 411 27.38 17.50 23.85
C ASN A 411 27.82 18.33 25.06
N LEU A 412 27.44 19.61 25.14
CA LEU A 412 27.72 20.44 26.30
C LEU A 412 27.08 19.87 27.57
N ASP A 413 25.81 19.50 27.50
CA ASP A 413 25.04 18.93 28.62
C ASP A 413 25.64 17.59 29.07
N TYR A 414 26.10 16.76 28.13
CA TYR A 414 26.83 15.52 28.44
C TYR A 414 28.08 15.79 29.27
N TRP A 415 28.93 16.73 28.84
CA TRP A 415 30.16 17.07 29.56
C TRP A 415 29.88 17.77 30.89
N LEU A 416 28.85 18.60 30.96
CA LEU A 416 28.38 19.22 32.20
C LEU A 416 27.94 18.15 33.20
N LYS A 417 27.14 17.17 32.79
CA LYS A 417 26.70 16.06 33.65
C LYS A 417 27.90 15.27 34.19
N ARG A 418 28.89 14.97 33.35
CA ARG A 418 30.12 14.30 33.80
C ARG A 418 30.91 15.15 34.80
N ALA A 419 31.03 16.44 34.57
CA ALA A 419 31.70 17.36 35.49
C ALA A 419 30.97 17.48 36.85
N CYS A 420 29.63 17.43 36.87
CA CYS A 420 28.86 17.44 38.11
C CYS A 420 29.10 16.21 38.99
N ASN A 421 29.41 15.06 38.39
CA ASN A 421 29.71 13.83 39.14
C ASN A 421 31.07 13.86 39.86
N LEU A 422 31.89 14.90 39.64
CA LEU A 422 33.21 15.04 40.27
C LEU A 422 33.14 15.64 41.69
N GLY A 423 32.01 16.26 42.05
CA GLY A 423 31.78 16.88 43.36
C GLY A 423 30.90 18.13 43.29
N SER A 424 30.44 18.60 44.45
CA SER A 424 29.54 19.76 44.58
C SER A 424 30.15 21.06 44.04
N SER A 425 31.42 21.31 44.35
CA SER A 425 32.15 22.50 43.90
C SER A 425 32.49 22.43 42.41
N CYS A 426 32.84 21.24 41.90
CA CYS A 426 32.95 21.00 40.46
C CYS A 426 31.64 21.26 39.73
N GLN A 427 30.50 20.84 40.29
CA GLN A 427 29.18 21.10 39.73
C GLN A 427 28.90 22.60 39.63
N LEU A 428 29.12 23.36 40.70
CA LEU A 428 28.91 24.81 40.70
C LEU A 428 29.78 25.50 39.65
N TRP A 429 31.06 25.14 39.62
CA TRP A 429 32.00 25.69 38.65
C TRP A 429 31.64 25.33 37.21
N ALA A 430 31.29 24.07 36.94
CA ALA A 430 30.92 23.60 35.61
C ALA A 430 29.65 24.27 35.08
N ARG A 431 28.64 24.48 35.94
CA ARG A 431 27.42 25.22 35.59
C ARG A 431 27.74 26.66 35.27
N ALA A 432 28.56 27.33 36.08
CA ALA A 432 28.99 28.70 35.81
C ALA A 432 29.78 28.83 34.50
N VAL A 433 30.67 27.88 34.19
CA VAL A 433 31.36 27.81 32.89
C VAL A 433 30.37 27.71 31.73
N ALA A 434 29.35 26.86 31.84
CA ALA A 434 28.31 26.72 30.82
C ALA A 434 27.45 28.00 30.68
N THR A 435 27.09 28.65 31.79
CA THR A 435 26.33 29.90 31.77
C THR A 435 27.14 31.06 31.16
N HIS A 436 28.40 31.23 31.55
CA HIS A 436 29.21 32.36 31.11
C HIS A 436 29.80 32.18 29.70
N ARG A 437 30.04 30.95 29.26
CA ARG A 437 30.75 30.69 27.98
C ARG A 437 29.92 29.90 26.96
N GLY A 438 28.74 29.43 27.36
CA GLY A 438 27.88 28.60 26.51
C GLY A 438 28.64 27.41 25.92
N ILE A 439 28.44 27.19 24.63
CA ILE A 439 29.11 26.13 23.84
C ILE A 439 30.64 26.28 23.86
N GLY A 440 31.17 27.50 23.94
CA GLY A 440 32.61 27.76 24.07
C GLY A 440 33.24 27.20 25.35
N GLY A 441 32.42 26.88 26.36
CA GLY A 441 32.81 26.21 27.60
C GLY A 441 33.06 24.71 27.44
N MET A 442 32.59 24.06 26.36
CA MET A 442 32.63 22.60 26.20
C MET A 442 34.04 22.01 26.38
N ARG A 443 35.06 22.55 25.70
CA ARG A 443 36.45 22.09 25.84
C ARG A 443 37.02 22.29 27.25
N THR A 444 36.52 23.30 27.97
CA THR A 444 36.90 23.57 29.35
C THR A 444 36.38 22.47 30.27
N LEU A 445 35.12 22.05 30.08
CA LEU A 445 34.50 20.95 30.82
C LEU A 445 35.14 19.58 30.47
N MET A 446 35.41 19.32 29.19
CA MET A 446 36.15 18.14 28.75
C MET A 446 37.51 18.06 29.45
N GLY A 447 38.24 19.17 29.47
CA GLY A 447 39.55 19.23 30.13
C GLY A 447 39.46 19.10 31.64
N LEU A 448 38.39 19.61 32.28
CA LEU A 448 38.16 19.40 33.72
C LEU A 448 37.97 17.91 34.04
N VAL A 449 37.14 17.22 33.26
CA VAL A 449 36.96 15.76 33.42
C VAL A 449 38.28 15.03 33.17
N GLY A 450 39.05 15.43 32.17
CA GLY A 450 40.37 14.84 31.89
C GLY A 450 41.41 15.03 33.01
N LEU A 451 41.26 16.03 33.89
CA LEU A 451 42.18 16.19 35.04
C LEU A 451 42.09 15.04 36.04
N THR A 452 40.98 14.30 36.04
CA THR A 452 40.77 13.15 36.92
C THR A 452 41.67 11.95 36.57
N GLU A 453 42.26 11.93 35.37
CA GLU A 453 43.26 10.92 34.99
C GLU A 453 44.57 11.08 35.76
N ARG A 454 44.85 12.27 36.31
CA ARG A 454 46.13 12.60 36.97
C ARG A 454 45.98 13.09 38.41
N HIS A 455 44.78 13.52 38.80
CA HIS A 455 44.50 14.10 40.11
C HIS A 455 43.29 13.44 40.75
N SER A 456 43.33 13.27 42.07
CA SER A 456 42.20 12.72 42.84
C SER A 456 40.95 13.62 42.76
N PHE A 457 39.76 13.02 42.84
CA PHE A 457 38.49 13.77 42.84
C PHE A 457 38.42 14.88 43.91
N PRO A 458 38.83 14.64 45.18
CA PRO A 458 38.81 15.69 46.20
C PRO A 458 39.69 16.90 45.84
N ALA A 459 40.88 16.65 45.29
CA ALA A 459 41.79 17.73 44.87
C ALA A 459 41.18 18.58 43.75
N VAL A 460 40.56 17.94 42.74
CA VAL A 460 39.87 18.65 41.65
C VAL A 460 38.68 19.44 42.18
N ASN A 461 37.91 18.87 43.12
CA ASN A 461 36.76 19.54 43.73
C ASN A 461 37.18 20.77 44.55
N GLN A 462 38.24 20.66 45.36
CA GLN A 462 38.77 21.79 46.13
C GLN A 462 39.36 22.89 45.22
N ALA A 463 40.03 22.50 44.12
CA ALA A 463 40.51 23.47 43.14
C ALA A 463 39.35 24.21 42.44
N CYS A 464 38.25 23.52 42.12
CA CYS A 464 37.04 24.14 41.59
C CYS A 464 36.35 25.08 42.59
N GLU A 465 36.37 24.75 43.88
CA GLU A 465 35.86 25.61 44.95
C GLU A 465 36.64 26.93 44.99
N ARG A 466 37.97 26.85 45.03
CA ARG A 466 38.85 28.03 45.01
C ARG A 466 38.70 28.84 43.72
N ALA A 467 38.57 28.17 42.58
CA ALA A 467 38.38 28.84 41.30
C ALA A 467 37.04 29.59 41.24
N SER A 468 35.99 29.01 41.82
CA SER A 468 34.66 29.63 41.94
C SER A 468 34.70 30.84 42.88
N ALA A 469 35.38 30.72 44.03
CA ALA A 469 35.57 31.84 44.96
C ALA A 469 36.32 33.02 44.33
N ARG A 470 37.22 32.75 43.37
CA ARG A 470 37.94 33.77 42.59
C ARG A 470 37.17 34.28 41.36
N GLY A 471 35.98 33.77 41.07
CA GLY A 471 35.19 34.13 39.89
C GLY A 471 35.87 33.76 38.56
N THR A 472 36.71 32.73 38.55
CA THR A 472 37.50 32.32 37.37
C THR A 472 36.89 31.12 36.66
N TRP A 473 36.64 31.23 35.35
CA TRP A 473 35.93 30.22 34.55
C TRP A 473 36.81 29.60 33.44
N ARG A 474 38.13 29.53 33.65
CA ARG A 474 39.08 28.92 32.71
C ARG A 474 39.80 27.74 33.34
N LEU A 475 40.04 26.70 32.55
CA LEU A 475 40.71 25.48 33.01
C LEU A 475 42.14 25.73 33.50
N ARG A 476 42.84 26.71 32.91
CA ARG A 476 44.22 27.05 33.31
C ARG A 476 44.30 27.50 34.78
N ASP A 477 43.25 28.16 35.27
CA ASP A 477 43.21 28.70 36.63
C ASP A 477 42.98 27.54 37.63
N VAL A 478 42.12 26.58 37.29
CA VAL A 478 41.95 25.32 38.04
C VAL A 478 43.25 24.50 38.06
N LYS A 479 43.95 24.40 36.91
CA LYS A 479 45.26 23.72 36.83
C LYS A 479 46.31 24.38 37.72
N ALA A 480 46.35 25.72 37.75
CA ALA A 480 47.26 26.45 38.62
C ALA A 480 46.96 26.17 40.10
N LEU A 481 45.68 26.16 40.47
CA LEU A 481 45.23 25.84 41.84
C LEU A 481 45.54 24.41 42.27
N LEU A 482 45.55 23.45 41.33
CA LEU A 482 45.97 22.07 41.57
C LEU A 482 47.49 21.92 41.73
N ALA A 483 48.28 22.82 41.12
CA ALA A 483 49.74 22.79 41.20
C ALA A 483 50.29 23.37 42.52
N VAL A 484 49.50 24.21 43.21
CA VAL A 484 49.86 24.76 44.51
C VAL A 484 49.74 23.68 45.58
N LYS A 485 50.88 23.12 46.01
CA LYS A 485 50.94 22.30 47.24
C LYS A 485 50.68 23.22 48.43
N GLU A 486 49.69 22.90 49.25
CA GLU A 486 49.48 23.60 50.51
C GLU A 486 50.69 23.43 51.42
N ILE A 487 51.31 24.54 51.81
CA ILE A 487 52.05 24.60 53.07
C ILE A 487 50.96 24.78 54.12
N GLN A 488 50.53 23.69 54.74
CA GLN A 488 49.68 23.73 55.92
C GLN A 488 50.56 24.25 57.07
N THR A 489 50.53 25.54 57.33
CA THR A 489 51.05 26.07 58.60
C THR A 489 50.07 25.60 59.68
N GLN A 490 50.40 24.48 60.34
CA GLN A 490 49.78 24.13 61.60
C GLN A 490 50.12 25.26 62.57
N ILE A 491 49.16 26.14 62.86
CA ILE A 491 49.27 27.03 64.00
C ILE A 491 48.99 26.15 65.22
N THR A 492 50.04 25.63 65.83
CA THR A 492 49.97 25.02 67.17
C THR A 492 49.61 26.13 68.15
N PHE A 493 48.39 26.11 68.67
CA PHE A 493 48.07 26.89 69.86
C PHE A 493 48.85 26.29 71.04
N GLU A 494 49.88 26.99 71.51
CA GLU A 494 50.57 26.62 72.75
C GLU A 494 49.62 26.90 73.93
N GLU A 495 49.26 25.87 74.70
CA GLU A 495 48.41 25.99 75.90
C GLU A 495 49.11 26.77 77.04
N HIS A 496 50.42 27.03 76.93
CA HIS A 496 51.20 27.74 77.93
C HIS A 496 52.10 28.78 77.26
N HIS A 497 51.73 30.05 77.40
CA HIS A 497 52.57 31.19 77.03
C HIS A 497 53.27 31.73 78.29
N PRO A 498 54.57 32.09 78.26
CA PRO A 498 55.30 32.61 79.43
C PRO A 498 54.75 33.92 80.02
N LEU A 499 53.80 34.57 79.33
CA LEU A 499 53.06 35.75 79.82
C LEU A 499 51.67 35.41 80.41
N VAL A 500 51.22 34.17 80.30
CA VAL A 500 49.93 33.70 80.82
C VAL A 500 50.19 32.82 82.03
N ARG A 501 49.90 33.32 83.23
CA ARG A 501 50.06 32.56 84.48
C ARG A 501 49.20 31.31 84.47
N ASN A 502 49.75 30.22 84.99
CA ASN A 502 49.06 28.93 85.03
C ASN A 502 47.84 29.01 85.97
N LEU A 503 46.69 28.50 85.54
CA LEU A 503 45.43 28.47 86.31
C LEU A 503 45.58 27.76 87.68
N SER A 504 46.55 26.84 87.81
CA SER A 504 46.88 26.20 89.09
C SER A 504 47.42 27.17 90.15
N GLU A 505 48.05 28.28 89.75
CA GLU A 505 48.53 29.31 90.68
C GLU A 505 47.38 30.13 91.28
N TYR A 506 46.28 30.31 90.53
CA TYR A 506 45.07 30.97 91.04
C TYR A 506 44.40 30.14 92.14
N GLY A 507 44.40 28.81 92.03
CA GLY A 507 43.86 27.91 93.07
C GLY A 507 44.60 28.04 94.40
N LEU A 508 45.94 28.15 94.36
CA LEU A 508 46.77 28.35 95.55
C LEU A 508 46.59 29.74 96.16
N PHE A 509 46.39 30.78 95.35
CA PHE A 509 46.08 32.12 95.84
C PHE A 509 44.73 32.17 96.59
N VAL A 510 43.70 31.53 96.03
CA VAL A 510 42.37 31.45 96.67
C VAL A 510 42.42 30.64 97.96
N GLN A 511 43.13 29.51 98.01
CA GLN A 511 43.31 28.75 99.25
C GLN A 511 44.03 29.54 100.35
N LYS A 512 45.04 30.34 99.99
CA LYS A 512 45.74 31.22 100.96
C LYS A 512 44.88 32.34 101.50
N GLN A 513 43.91 32.85 100.73
CA GLN A 513 42.96 33.87 101.20
C GLN A 513 41.89 33.25 102.11
N ILE A 514 41.43 32.03 101.81
CA ILE A 514 40.43 31.32 102.63
C ILE A 514 41.02 30.86 103.98
N GLN A 515 42.31 30.51 104.07
CA GLN A 515 42.95 30.12 105.32
C GLN A 515 43.28 31.28 106.28
N ASN A 516 43.21 32.53 105.80
CA ASN A 516 43.48 33.75 106.58
C ASN A 516 42.20 34.59 106.84
N SER A 517 41.01 34.00 106.67
CA SER A 517 39.70 34.66 106.88
C SER A 517 38.84 33.92 107.89
#